data_AF-A0A7S0MVZ8-F1
#
_entry.id   AF-A0A7S0MVZ8-F1
#
_cell.length_a   1.000
_cell.length_b   1.000
_cell.length_c   1.000
_cell.angle_alpha   90.00
_cell.angle_beta   90.00
_cell.angle_gamma   90.00
#
_symmetry.space_group_name_H-M   'P 1'
#
loop_
_entity.id
_entity.type
_entity.pdbx_description
1 polymer ?
#
loop_
_entity_poly.entity_id
_entity_poly.type
_entity_poly.pdbx_seq_one_letter_code
_entity_poly.pdbx_strand_id
1 'polypeptide(L)'
;MVCTTCSGADEKAGRIACDPANFSLRLVPWVGVAAMLSTNGEPSVKISGRSFCFLPLPSETGLPVHVNGYFELSSNRRDIWRGDDMAGEGRIRAEWNRALLEDVVAPTYARMIFRLSKSPYSSDHDWYYHQWPSVEALAEPWASLARRFYAETARLPVLFSTVGGGRWVSPEQARYLADESEYCEDVRAVLLAEGEAAVKIPDALPKGFLLAKKPICNISPQWVRAFCKNVQKIENLKGNRPRTIR
;
A
#
# COMPACT_ATOMS: atom_id res chain seq x y z
N MET A 1 -16.12 0.46 -1.52
CA MET A 1 -15.69 -0.89 -1.97
C MET A 1 -15.32 -1.69 -0.74
N VAL A 2 -15.68 -2.97 -0.67
CA VAL A 2 -15.31 -3.87 0.43
C VAL A 2 -14.52 -5.04 -0.13
N CYS A 3 -13.41 -5.38 0.52
CA CYS A 3 -12.63 -6.58 0.24
C CYS A 3 -12.54 -7.44 1.50
N THR A 4 -12.88 -8.73 1.39
CA THR A 4 -12.84 -9.68 2.51
C THR A 4 -11.92 -10.84 2.17
N THR A 5 -11.24 -11.37 3.18
CA THR A 5 -10.33 -12.51 3.05
C THR A 5 -10.34 -13.33 4.33
N CYS A 6 -10.10 -14.63 4.20
CA CYS A 6 -9.74 -15.51 5.31
C CYS A 6 -8.30 -16.00 5.09
N SER A 7 -7.49 -16.02 6.15
CA SER A 7 -6.11 -16.49 6.10
C SER A 7 -6.03 -17.98 5.78
N GLY A 8 -5.02 -18.38 5.00
CA GLY A 8 -4.69 -19.79 4.79
C GLY A 8 -3.95 -20.36 6.01
N ALA A 9 -3.93 -21.69 6.14
CA ALA A 9 -3.32 -22.38 7.29
C ALA A 9 -1.80 -22.15 7.46
N ASP A 10 -1.10 -21.72 6.40
CA ASP A 10 0.36 -21.53 6.41
C ASP A 10 0.80 -20.15 6.94
N GLU A 11 -0.08 -19.15 6.87
CA GLU A 11 0.15 -17.81 7.41
C GLU A 11 0.13 -17.83 8.95
N LYS A 12 0.74 -16.84 9.62
CA LYS A 12 0.83 -16.87 11.09
C LYS A 12 -0.56 -16.87 11.73
N ALA A 13 -1.48 -16.06 11.20
CA ALA A 13 -2.86 -16.02 11.70
C ALA A 13 -3.55 -17.38 11.53
N GLY A 14 -3.46 -17.99 10.35
CA GLY A 14 -3.97 -19.34 10.11
C GLY A 14 -3.35 -20.40 11.04
N ARG A 15 -2.02 -20.37 11.23
CA ARG A 15 -1.33 -21.28 12.16
C ARG A 15 -1.82 -21.13 13.60
N ILE A 16 -1.97 -19.89 14.10
CA ILE A 16 -2.50 -19.65 15.45
C ILE A 16 -3.93 -20.21 15.57
N ALA A 17 -4.78 -19.98 14.55
CA ALA A 17 -6.17 -20.45 14.57
C ALA A 17 -6.29 -21.98 14.44
N CYS A 18 -5.40 -22.63 13.70
CA CYS A 18 -5.41 -24.07 13.47
C CYS A 18 -4.61 -24.87 14.51
N ASP A 19 -3.86 -24.22 15.39
CA ASP A 19 -3.12 -24.91 16.47
C ASP A 19 -4.11 -25.52 17.49
N PRO A 20 -4.07 -26.85 17.72
CA PRO A 20 -4.91 -27.50 18.71
C PRO A 20 -4.82 -26.90 20.12
N ALA A 21 -3.67 -26.33 20.50
CA ALA A 21 -3.49 -25.66 21.78
C ALA A 21 -4.37 -24.41 21.93
N ASN A 22 -4.83 -23.84 20.82
CA ASN A 22 -5.61 -22.60 20.78
C ASN A 22 -7.09 -22.81 20.47
N PHE A 23 -7.57 -24.06 20.33
CA PHE A 23 -8.96 -24.34 19.94
C PHE A 23 -10.01 -23.77 20.92
N SER A 24 -9.66 -23.63 22.20
CA SER A 24 -10.50 -22.97 23.20
C SER A 24 -10.78 -21.49 22.87
N LEU A 25 -9.90 -20.84 22.12
CA LEU A 25 -10.00 -19.43 21.74
C LEU A 25 -10.95 -19.20 20.54
N ARG A 26 -11.33 -20.26 19.81
CA ARG A 26 -12.29 -20.22 18.68
C ARG A 26 -11.97 -19.12 17.64
N LEU A 27 -10.68 -18.95 17.35
CA LEU A 27 -10.18 -17.90 16.48
C LEU A 27 -10.60 -18.14 15.02
N VAL A 28 -11.04 -17.07 14.35
CA VAL A 28 -11.41 -17.11 12.93
C VAL A 28 -10.57 -16.07 12.18
N PRO A 29 -9.66 -16.46 11.27
CA PRO A 29 -8.74 -15.52 10.65
C PRO A 29 -9.38 -14.81 9.45
N TRP A 30 -10.58 -14.29 9.66
CA TRP A 30 -11.39 -13.59 8.67
C TRP A 30 -11.40 -12.08 8.93
N VAL A 31 -11.26 -11.31 7.86
CA VAL A 31 -11.20 -9.85 7.91
C VAL A 31 -11.95 -9.23 6.73
N GLY A 32 -12.31 -7.96 6.88
CA GLY A 32 -12.84 -7.11 5.83
C GLY A 32 -12.23 -5.71 5.89
N VAL A 33 -11.92 -5.13 4.73
CA VAL A 33 -11.46 -3.74 4.60
C VAL A 33 -12.41 -3.00 3.68
N ALA A 34 -12.83 -1.80 4.08
CA ALA A 34 -13.80 -1.01 3.34
C ALA A 34 -13.31 0.42 3.08
N ALA A 35 -13.16 0.77 1.81
CA ALA A 35 -12.91 2.14 1.35
C ALA A 35 -14.21 2.84 0.96
N MET A 36 -14.35 4.10 1.37
CA MET A 36 -15.45 4.96 0.93
C MET A 36 -15.20 5.39 -0.51
N LEU A 37 -16.20 5.17 -1.38
CA LEU A 37 -16.12 5.58 -2.78
C LEU A 37 -16.67 7.01 -2.90
N SER A 38 -16.06 7.83 -3.75
CA SER A 38 -16.70 9.08 -4.16
C SER A 38 -17.97 8.73 -4.95
N THR A 39 -19.10 9.34 -4.56
CA THR A 39 -20.38 9.22 -5.26
C THR A 39 -20.71 10.56 -5.90
N ASN A 40 -21.06 10.53 -7.19
CA ASN A 40 -21.77 11.61 -7.89
C ASN A 40 -21.09 13.00 -7.88
N GLY A 41 -19.78 13.07 -8.11
CA GLY A 41 -19.07 14.34 -8.29
C GLY A 41 -18.89 15.15 -7.00
N GLU A 42 -19.30 14.61 -5.85
CA GLU A 42 -18.99 15.20 -4.55
C GLU A 42 -17.51 14.99 -4.22
N PRO A 43 -16.84 16.01 -3.65
CA PRO A 43 -15.48 15.87 -3.14
C PRO A 43 -15.41 14.70 -2.18
N SER A 44 -14.45 13.81 -2.39
CA SER A 44 -14.28 12.68 -1.50
C SER A 44 -13.97 13.15 -0.08
N VAL A 45 -14.84 12.82 0.88
CA VAL A 45 -14.60 13.13 2.29
C VAL A 45 -13.54 12.19 2.83
N LYS A 46 -12.45 12.75 3.37
CA LYS A 46 -11.46 11.98 4.10
C LYS A 46 -12.09 11.43 5.38
N ILE A 47 -12.17 10.12 5.51
CA ILE A 47 -12.69 9.47 6.71
C ILE A 47 -11.56 9.16 7.70
N SER A 48 -11.88 9.26 8.99
CA SER A 48 -11.10 8.60 10.04
C SER A 48 -11.70 7.21 10.25
N GLY A 49 -10.95 6.21 9.81
CA GLY A 49 -11.35 4.81 9.79
C GLY A 49 -11.63 4.27 11.18
N ARG A 50 -12.52 3.28 11.26
CA ARG A 50 -12.87 2.59 12.51
C ARG A 50 -12.56 1.12 12.40
N SER A 51 -12.30 0.53 13.55
CA SER A 51 -12.18 -0.91 13.70
C SER A 51 -13.52 -1.52 14.11
N PHE A 52 -13.78 -2.72 13.63
CA PHE A 52 -15.00 -3.49 13.90
C PHE A 52 -14.59 -4.90 14.35
N CYS A 53 -15.31 -5.42 15.32
CA CYS A 53 -15.33 -6.85 15.65
C CYS A 53 -16.80 -7.25 15.67
N PHE A 54 -17.35 -7.49 14.48
CA PHE A 54 -18.78 -7.58 14.16
C PHE A 54 -19.57 -6.26 14.38
N LEU A 55 -19.32 -5.57 15.49
CA LEU A 55 -19.87 -4.25 15.83
C LEU A 55 -18.76 -3.18 15.80
N PRO A 56 -19.12 -1.91 15.56
CA PRO A 56 -18.16 -0.81 15.56
C PRO A 56 -17.53 -0.62 16.93
N LEU A 57 -16.20 -0.55 16.96
CA LEU A 57 -15.47 -0.10 18.14
C LEU A 57 -15.50 1.44 18.19
N PRO A 58 -15.57 2.07 19.38
CA PRO A 58 -15.64 3.52 19.52
C PRO A 58 -14.40 4.26 18.99
N SER A 59 -13.23 3.64 19.08
CA SER A 59 -11.95 4.28 18.77
C SER A 59 -11.66 4.33 17.28
N GLU A 60 -11.09 5.45 16.87
CA GLU A 60 -10.60 5.65 15.52
C GLU A 60 -9.22 5.01 15.33
N THR A 61 -8.98 4.53 14.11
CA THR A 61 -7.73 3.86 13.72
C THR A 61 -6.73 4.81 13.08
N GLY A 62 -7.19 5.98 12.61
CA GLY A 62 -6.41 6.91 11.78
C GLY A 62 -6.21 6.44 10.33
N LEU A 63 -6.68 5.26 9.95
CA LEU A 63 -6.65 4.77 8.57
C LEU A 63 -7.72 5.48 7.72
N PRO A 64 -7.52 5.67 6.40
CA PRO A 64 -8.57 6.21 5.53
C PRO A 64 -9.64 5.17 5.13
N VAL A 65 -9.74 4.06 5.87
CA VAL A 65 -10.63 2.91 5.58
C VAL A 65 -11.16 2.31 6.87
N HIS A 66 -12.31 1.63 6.80
CA HIS A 66 -12.78 0.80 7.91
C HIS A 66 -12.16 -0.60 7.84
N VAL A 67 -11.89 -1.17 9.01
CA VAL A 67 -11.32 -2.52 9.16
C VAL A 67 -12.21 -3.34 10.07
N ASN A 68 -12.67 -4.50 9.60
CA ASN A 68 -13.40 -5.49 10.37
C ASN A 68 -12.56 -6.76 10.51
N GLY A 69 -12.60 -7.39 11.68
CA GLY A 69 -11.90 -8.64 11.92
C GLY A 69 -12.28 -9.26 13.25
N TYR A 70 -11.96 -10.54 13.42
CA TYR A 70 -12.16 -11.27 14.67
C TYR A 70 -11.08 -10.89 15.70
N PHE A 71 -11.06 -9.62 16.13
CA PHE A 71 -10.05 -9.11 17.06
C PHE A 71 -10.35 -9.53 18.50
N GLU A 72 -9.28 -9.83 19.25
CA GLU A 72 -9.35 -9.81 20.71
C GLU A 72 -9.51 -8.36 21.17
N LEU A 73 -10.41 -8.12 22.13
CA LEU A 73 -10.76 -6.77 22.57
C LEU A 73 -10.22 -6.51 23.98
N SER A 74 -9.96 -5.24 24.28
CA SER A 74 -9.68 -4.82 25.66
C SER A 74 -10.85 -5.17 26.59
N SER A 75 -10.61 -5.22 27.90
CA SER A 75 -11.65 -5.53 28.89
C SER A 75 -12.87 -4.59 28.82
N ASN A 76 -12.64 -3.31 28.52
CA ASN A 76 -13.68 -2.31 28.30
C ASN A 76 -14.32 -2.37 26.90
N ARG A 77 -13.83 -3.26 26.02
CA ARG A 77 -14.29 -3.50 24.64
C ARG A 77 -14.32 -2.23 23.78
N ARG A 78 -13.45 -1.26 24.05
CA ARG A 78 -13.36 -0.02 23.28
C ARG A 78 -12.29 -0.06 22.20
N ASP A 79 -11.31 -0.94 22.34
CA ASP A 79 -10.14 -1.06 21.47
C ASP A 79 -9.77 -2.52 21.24
N ILE A 80 -8.94 -2.75 20.23
CA ILE A 80 -8.28 -4.03 20.05
C ILE A 80 -7.17 -4.20 21.09
N TRP A 81 -7.09 -5.38 21.66
CA TRP A 81 -6.16 -5.67 22.74
C TRP A 81 -4.73 -5.85 22.23
N ARG A 82 -3.75 -5.29 22.94
CA ARG A 82 -2.32 -5.33 22.56
C ARG A 82 -1.49 -6.25 23.42
N GLY A 83 -1.93 -6.48 24.67
CA GLY A 83 -1.32 -7.42 25.61
C GLY A 83 0.17 -7.18 25.86
N ASP A 84 0.56 -5.92 26.08
CA ASP A 84 1.92 -5.56 26.47
C ASP A 84 2.29 -6.30 27.78
N ASP A 85 3.44 -7.00 27.78
CA ASP A 85 4.05 -7.72 28.92
C ASP A 85 3.31 -8.95 29.49
N MET A 86 2.55 -9.68 28.66
CA MET A 86 1.80 -10.87 29.10
C MET A 86 2.51 -12.21 28.81
N ALA A 87 2.31 -13.19 29.71
CA ALA A 87 2.67 -14.61 29.50
C ALA A 87 1.41 -15.47 29.24
N GLY A 88 1.61 -16.71 28.78
CA GLY A 88 0.52 -17.68 28.58
C GLY A 88 -0.49 -17.26 27.51
N GLU A 89 -1.78 -17.47 27.77
CA GLU A 89 -2.90 -17.19 26.85
C GLU A 89 -2.98 -15.71 26.44
N GLY A 90 -2.57 -14.80 27.33
CA GLY A 90 -2.48 -13.39 27.02
C GLY A 90 -1.47 -13.11 25.91
N ARG A 91 -0.31 -13.77 25.89
CA ARG A 91 0.64 -13.59 24.79
C ARG A 91 0.04 -14.04 23.45
N ILE A 92 -0.68 -15.16 23.44
CA ILE A 92 -1.30 -15.73 22.23
C ILE A 92 -2.35 -14.79 21.65
N ARG A 93 -3.20 -14.20 22.50
CA ARG A 93 -4.23 -13.24 22.09
C ARG A 93 -3.63 -11.93 21.53
N ALA A 94 -2.51 -11.47 22.08
CA ALA A 94 -1.78 -10.32 21.54
C ALA A 94 -1.15 -10.65 20.18
N GLU A 95 -0.51 -11.82 20.08
CA GLU A 95 0.05 -12.35 18.84
C GLU A 95 -1.01 -12.56 17.77
N TRP A 96 -2.21 -12.98 18.16
CA TRP A 96 -3.36 -13.11 17.28
C TRP A 96 -3.73 -11.79 16.62
N ASN A 97 -3.93 -10.72 17.38
CA ASN A 97 -4.27 -9.41 16.81
C ASN A 97 -3.18 -8.89 15.87
N ARG A 98 -1.90 -9.03 16.25
CA ARG A 98 -0.78 -8.66 15.38
C ARG A 98 -0.78 -9.48 14.09
N ALA A 99 -0.93 -10.80 14.20
CA ALA A 99 -0.96 -11.69 13.04
C ALA A 99 -2.15 -11.39 12.13
N LEU A 100 -3.34 -11.11 12.69
CA LEU A 100 -4.52 -10.76 11.91
C LEU A 100 -4.30 -9.46 11.13
N LEU A 101 -3.72 -8.44 11.76
CA LEU A 101 -3.40 -7.15 11.11
C LEU A 101 -2.34 -7.28 10.01
N GLU A 102 -1.24 -7.99 10.28
CA GLU A 102 -0.10 -8.09 9.37
C GLU A 102 -0.33 -9.13 8.27
N ASP A 103 -0.84 -10.32 8.58
CA ASP A 103 -0.95 -11.40 7.59
C ASP A 103 -2.27 -11.41 6.84
N VAL A 104 -3.32 -10.77 7.37
CA VAL A 104 -4.65 -10.86 6.75
C VAL A 104 -5.16 -9.47 6.34
N VAL A 105 -5.19 -8.50 7.26
CA VAL A 105 -5.73 -7.16 6.95
C VAL A 105 -4.83 -6.44 5.94
N ALA A 106 -3.52 -6.36 6.17
CA ALA A 106 -2.61 -5.64 5.28
C ALA A 106 -2.62 -6.17 3.83
N PRO A 107 -2.51 -7.49 3.55
CA PRO A 107 -2.66 -8.02 2.19
C PRO A 107 -4.05 -7.80 1.59
N THR A 108 -5.12 -7.91 2.40
CA THR A 108 -6.49 -7.61 1.95
C THR A 108 -6.64 -6.16 1.53
N TYR A 109 -6.05 -5.24 2.29
CA TYR A 109 -6.04 -3.81 1.99
C TYR A 109 -5.22 -3.52 0.73
N ALA A 110 -4.01 -4.08 0.59
CA ALA A 110 -3.21 -3.95 -0.62
C ALA A 110 -3.96 -4.45 -1.87
N ARG A 111 -4.68 -5.58 -1.73
CA ARG A 111 -5.56 -6.12 -2.78
C ARG A 111 -6.71 -5.17 -3.09
N MET A 112 -7.34 -4.55 -2.09
CA MET A 112 -8.38 -3.54 -2.31
C MET A 112 -7.84 -2.36 -3.11
N ILE A 113 -6.65 -1.83 -2.77
CA ILE A 113 -6.01 -0.74 -3.51
C ILE A 113 -5.73 -1.14 -4.96
N PHE A 114 -5.21 -2.35 -5.18
CA PHE A 114 -5.03 -2.87 -6.53
C PHE A 114 -6.34 -3.04 -7.31
N ARG A 115 -7.44 -3.43 -6.66
CA ARG A 115 -8.77 -3.47 -7.30
C ARG A 115 -9.28 -2.07 -7.62
N LEU A 116 -9.04 -1.10 -6.73
CA LEU A 116 -9.38 0.30 -6.96
C LEU A 116 -8.65 0.87 -8.16
N SER A 117 -7.37 0.55 -8.37
CA SER A 117 -6.59 1.00 -9.54
C SER A 117 -7.11 0.47 -10.89
N LYS A 118 -7.97 -0.56 -10.85
CA LYS A 118 -8.66 -1.13 -12.02
C LYS A 118 -10.13 -0.73 -12.11
N SER A 119 -10.59 0.14 -11.21
CA SER A 119 -11.98 0.57 -11.15
C SER A 119 -12.16 1.93 -11.82
N PRO A 120 -13.39 2.29 -12.25
CA PRO A 120 -13.66 3.61 -12.81
C PRO A 120 -13.32 4.77 -11.86
N TYR A 121 -13.35 4.53 -10.55
CA TYR A 121 -13.09 5.55 -9.53
C TYR A 121 -11.64 6.05 -9.51
N SER A 122 -10.68 5.26 -10.01
CA SER A 122 -9.27 5.66 -9.99
C SER A 122 -8.90 6.70 -11.04
N SER A 123 -9.85 7.18 -11.85
CA SER A 123 -9.60 8.35 -12.72
C SER A 123 -9.30 9.61 -11.91
N ASP A 124 -9.84 9.70 -10.69
CA ASP A 124 -9.42 10.67 -9.69
C ASP A 124 -8.22 10.08 -8.92
N HIS A 125 -7.02 10.45 -9.35
CA HIS A 125 -5.78 9.98 -8.72
C HIS A 125 -5.59 10.55 -7.32
N ASP A 126 -6.06 11.76 -7.04
CA ASP A 126 -5.93 12.38 -5.72
C ASP A 126 -6.80 11.61 -4.72
N TRP A 127 -8.06 11.34 -5.06
CA TRP A 127 -8.92 10.45 -4.27
C TRP A 127 -8.30 9.07 -4.07
N TYR A 128 -7.77 8.46 -5.14
CA TYR A 128 -7.17 7.13 -5.09
C TYR A 128 -5.99 7.08 -4.09
N TYR A 129 -5.06 8.04 -4.16
CA TYR A 129 -3.92 8.07 -3.24
C TYR A 129 -4.32 8.47 -1.82
N HIS A 130 -5.43 9.20 -1.62
CA HIS A 130 -6.00 9.43 -0.29
C HIS A 130 -6.49 8.15 0.41
N GLN A 131 -6.70 7.06 -0.32
CA GLN A 131 -7.03 5.76 0.28
C GLN A 131 -5.82 5.05 0.87
N TRP A 132 -4.61 5.62 0.82
CA TRP A 132 -3.40 4.97 1.34
C TRP A 132 -3.13 5.35 2.82
N PRO A 133 -2.67 4.41 3.66
CA PRO A 133 -2.27 4.72 5.04
C PRO A 133 -1.15 5.77 5.10
N SER A 134 -1.32 6.78 5.96
CA SER A 134 -0.25 7.71 6.31
C SER A 134 0.57 7.14 7.47
N VAL A 135 1.74 6.59 7.16
CA VAL A 135 2.61 5.91 8.13
C VAL A 135 3.07 6.77 9.30
N GLU A 136 3.21 8.09 9.11
CA GLU A 136 3.68 9.01 10.15
C GLU A 136 2.57 9.37 11.17
N ALA A 137 1.31 9.19 10.80
CA ALA A 137 0.16 9.59 11.61
C ALA A 137 -0.46 8.43 12.41
N LEU A 138 0.03 7.20 12.23
CA LEU A 138 -0.58 6.01 12.83
C LEU A 138 0.17 5.59 14.09
N ALA A 139 -0.59 5.37 15.17
CA ALA A 139 -0.09 4.68 16.36
C ALA A 139 -0.10 3.16 16.15
N GLU A 140 0.68 2.43 16.96
CA GLU A 140 0.49 0.98 17.08
C GLU A 140 -0.94 0.66 17.54
N PRO A 141 -1.51 -0.51 17.19
CA PRO A 141 -0.93 -1.52 16.31
C PRO A 141 -1.14 -1.23 14.82
N TRP A 142 -1.86 -0.16 14.45
CA TRP A 142 -2.19 0.18 13.07
C TRP A 142 -0.97 0.58 12.24
N ALA A 143 0.07 1.12 12.89
CA ALA A 143 1.36 1.38 12.27
C ALA A 143 2.03 0.10 11.72
N SER A 144 1.92 -1.04 12.43
CA SER A 144 2.43 -2.34 11.94
C SER A 144 1.71 -2.80 10.67
N LEU A 145 0.38 -2.67 10.64
CA LEU A 145 -0.43 -2.91 9.45
C LEU A 145 0.01 -2.02 8.29
N ALA A 146 0.23 -0.73 8.52
CA ALA A 146 0.64 0.18 7.46
C ALA A 146 1.99 -0.22 6.85
N ARG A 147 3.00 -0.55 7.67
CA ARG A 147 4.30 -1.03 7.18
C ARG A 147 4.14 -2.30 6.32
N ARG A 148 3.33 -3.26 6.77
CA ARG A 148 3.07 -4.48 6.01
C ARG A 148 2.27 -4.21 4.74
N PHE A 149 1.32 -3.28 4.76
CA PHE A 149 0.56 -2.84 3.59
C PHE A 149 1.50 -2.33 2.48
N TYR A 150 2.44 -1.43 2.80
CA TYR A 150 3.43 -0.94 1.83
C TYR A 150 4.35 -2.06 1.32
N ALA A 151 4.64 -3.06 2.17
CA ALA A 151 5.39 -4.24 1.76
C ALA A 151 4.66 -5.09 0.71
N GLU A 152 3.34 -5.21 0.82
CA GLU A 152 2.51 -5.95 -0.13
C GLU A 152 2.26 -5.16 -1.44
N THR A 153 2.02 -3.85 -1.35
CA THR A 153 1.77 -3.00 -2.53
C THR A 153 3.01 -2.81 -3.40
N ALA A 154 4.21 -2.95 -2.85
CA ALA A 154 5.49 -2.88 -3.59
C ALA A 154 5.57 -3.84 -4.79
N ARG A 155 4.78 -4.93 -4.78
CA ARG A 155 4.76 -5.95 -5.83
C ARG A 155 3.61 -5.80 -6.83
N LEU A 156 2.74 -4.82 -6.62
CA LEU A 156 1.49 -4.66 -7.38
C LEU A 156 1.58 -3.42 -8.28
N PRO A 157 0.95 -3.42 -9.47
CA PRO A 157 0.90 -2.23 -10.30
C PRO A 157 -0.18 -1.27 -9.77
N VAL A 158 0.24 -0.36 -8.90
CA VAL A 158 -0.64 0.49 -8.08
C VAL A 158 -0.26 1.97 -8.09
N LEU A 159 0.77 2.36 -8.83
CA LEU A 159 1.12 3.76 -9.09
C LEU A 159 0.85 4.10 -10.56
N PHE A 160 0.16 5.20 -10.82
CA PHE A 160 -0.22 5.60 -12.18
C PHE A 160 0.88 6.43 -12.85
N SER A 161 1.19 6.07 -14.10
CA SER A 161 2.07 6.83 -15.00
C SER A 161 1.35 7.07 -16.32
N THR A 162 1.49 8.26 -16.89
CA THR A 162 0.90 8.62 -18.20
C THR A 162 1.67 8.05 -19.40
N VAL A 163 2.77 7.32 -19.15
CA VAL A 163 3.60 6.72 -20.20
C VAL A 163 2.78 5.79 -21.09
N GLY A 164 2.99 5.88 -22.41
CA GLY A 164 2.33 5.02 -23.38
C GLY A 164 0.79 5.12 -23.40
N GLY A 165 0.21 6.25 -22.99
CA GLY A 165 -1.24 6.44 -22.94
C GLY A 165 -1.89 6.10 -21.60
N GLY A 166 -1.10 5.81 -20.56
CA GLY A 166 -1.58 5.54 -19.21
C GLY A 166 -1.41 4.08 -18.81
N ARG A 167 -0.59 3.84 -17.79
CA ARG A 167 -0.42 2.52 -17.19
C ARG A 167 -0.21 2.60 -15.69
N TRP A 168 -0.68 1.57 -15.00
CA TRP A 168 -0.35 1.32 -13.61
C TRP A 168 0.92 0.49 -13.54
N VAL A 169 1.89 0.93 -12.74
CA VAL A 169 3.20 0.29 -12.57
C VAL A 169 3.48 -0.03 -11.11
N SER A 170 4.39 -0.97 -10.86
CA SER A 170 4.84 -1.26 -9.51
C SER A 170 5.73 -0.14 -8.97
N PRO A 171 5.83 0.03 -7.64
CA PRO A 171 6.77 0.97 -7.02
C PRO A 171 8.22 0.81 -7.46
N GLU A 172 8.65 -0.41 -7.76
CA GLU A 172 10.00 -0.70 -8.31
C GLU A 172 10.18 -0.15 -9.73
N GLN A 173 9.14 -0.22 -10.55
CA GLN A 173 9.15 0.29 -11.93
C GLN A 173 8.94 1.80 -12.00
N ALA A 174 8.30 2.39 -11.00
CA ALA A 174 8.01 3.80 -10.93
C ALA A 174 9.29 4.64 -10.83
N ARG A 175 9.22 5.85 -11.41
CA ARG A 175 10.22 6.92 -11.28
C ARG A 175 9.50 8.10 -10.67
N TYR A 176 9.73 8.36 -9.39
CA TYR A 176 9.11 9.51 -8.72
C TYR A 176 10.14 10.65 -8.62
N LEU A 177 9.67 11.88 -8.84
CA LEU A 177 10.47 13.09 -8.69
C LEU A 177 10.05 13.74 -7.36
N ALA A 178 10.97 13.80 -6.39
CA ALA A 178 10.71 14.44 -5.11
C ALA A 178 10.78 15.98 -5.17
N ASP A 179 11.36 16.51 -6.24
CA ASP A 179 11.70 17.92 -6.39
C ASP A 179 10.58 18.65 -7.14
N GLU A 180 10.03 19.72 -6.54
CA GLU A 180 9.04 20.61 -7.17
C GLU A 180 9.68 21.79 -7.91
N SER A 181 10.97 21.68 -8.29
CA SER A 181 11.60 22.67 -9.15
C SER A 181 10.85 22.89 -10.47
N GLU A 182 11.04 24.06 -11.08
CA GLU A 182 10.43 24.43 -12.36
C GLU A 182 10.73 23.44 -13.50
N TYR A 183 11.83 22.69 -13.41
CA TYR A 183 12.25 21.70 -14.42
C TYR A 183 11.61 20.31 -14.24
N CYS A 184 10.86 20.08 -13.17
CA CYS A 184 10.31 18.76 -12.85
C CYS A 184 9.40 18.22 -13.97
N GLU A 185 8.57 19.10 -14.54
CA GLU A 185 7.67 18.74 -15.64
C GLU A 185 8.42 18.43 -16.94
N ASP A 186 9.50 19.16 -17.25
CA ASP A 186 10.34 18.90 -18.42
C ASP A 186 11.07 17.56 -18.28
N VAL A 187 11.66 17.30 -17.11
CA VAL A 187 12.31 16.01 -16.81
C VAL A 187 11.29 14.88 -16.91
N ARG A 188 10.09 15.07 -16.36
CA ARG A 188 8.99 14.10 -16.46
C ARG A 188 8.63 13.82 -17.92
N ALA A 189 8.48 14.86 -18.74
CA ALA A 189 8.16 14.72 -20.16
C ALA A 189 9.22 13.91 -20.91
N VAL A 190 10.52 14.17 -20.66
CA VAL A 190 11.63 13.41 -21.26
C VAL A 190 11.60 11.94 -20.82
N LEU A 191 11.41 11.67 -19.53
CA LEU A 191 11.31 10.28 -19.03
C LEU A 191 10.16 9.52 -19.70
N LEU A 192 8.99 10.17 -19.82
CA LEU A 192 7.83 9.58 -20.47
C LEU A 192 8.09 9.31 -21.96
N ALA A 193 8.78 10.21 -22.67
CA ALA A 193 9.13 10.04 -24.08
C ALA A 193 10.08 8.85 -24.30
N GLU A 194 10.99 8.60 -23.35
CA GLU A 194 11.90 7.45 -23.36
C GLU A 194 11.27 6.15 -22.82
N GLY A 195 9.99 6.17 -22.44
CA GLY A 195 9.27 4.98 -21.97
C GLY A 195 9.47 4.65 -20.48
N GLU A 196 10.18 5.50 -19.74
CA GLU A 196 10.31 5.40 -18.28
C GLU A 196 8.99 5.78 -17.59
N ALA A 197 8.62 5.03 -16.54
CA ALA A 197 7.35 5.21 -15.85
C ALA A 197 7.42 6.35 -14.81
N ALA A 198 7.51 7.59 -15.29
CA ALA A 198 7.45 8.75 -14.41
C ALA A 198 6.05 8.85 -13.74
N VAL A 199 6.02 8.97 -12.42
CA VAL A 199 4.79 9.01 -11.61
C VAL A 199 4.72 10.32 -10.82
N LYS A 200 3.49 10.84 -10.66
CA LYS A 200 3.17 11.91 -9.71
C LYS A 200 2.38 11.30 -8.55
N ILE A 201 2.94 11.35 -7.36
CA ILE A 201 2.39 10.73 -6.15
C ILE A 201 2.56 11.66 -4.95
N PRO A 202 1.69 11.59 -3.92
CA PRO A 202 1.85 12.39 -2.71
C PRO A 202 3.12 12.02 -1.92
N ASP A 203 3.75 13.00 -1.28
CA ASP A 203 5.01 12.84 -0.51
C ASP A 203 4.96 11.81 0.61
N ALA A 204 3.76 11.53 1.14
CA ALA A 204 3.57 10.52 2.18
C ALA A 204 3.84 9.10 1.67
N LEU A 205 3.64 8.82 0.38
CA LEU A 205 3.74 7.47 -0.18
C LEU A 205 5.19 6.95 -0.22
N PRO A 206 6.19 7.70 -0.75
CA PRO A 206 7.59 7.26 -0.70
C PRO A 206 8.07 6.93 0.71
N LYS A 207 7.67 7.73 1.72
CA LYS A 207 8.00 7.47 3.12
C LYS A 207 7.46 6.13 3.61
N GLY A 208 6.24 5.75 3.20
CA GLY A 208 5.65 4.46 3.51
C GLY A 208 6.47 3.28 2.97
N PHE A 209 6.91 3.36 1.70
CA PHE A 209 7.78 2.34 1.11
C PHE A 209 9.15 2.27 1.79
N LEU A 210 9.75 3.41 2.14
CA LEU A 210 11.01 3.47 2.87
C LEU A 210 10.91 2.80 4.25
N LEU A 211 9.85 3.09 5.02
CA LEU A 211 9.61 2.44 6.32
C LEU A 211 9.35 0.94 6.19
N ALA A 212 8.73 0.50 5.10
CA ALA A 212 8.54 -0.91 4.77
C ALA A 212 9.81 -1.58 4.19
N LYS A 213 10.91 -0.83 4.04
CA LYS A 213 12.16 -1.27 3.42
C LYS A 213 11.93 -1.85 2.02
N LYS A 214 11.08 -1.17 1.22
CA LYS A 214 10.77 -1.55 -0.16
C LYS A 214 11.33 -0.56 -1.15
N PRO A 215 11.74 -1.02 -2.35
CA PRO A 215 12.29 -0.14 -3.36
C PRO A 215 11.19 0.79 -3.91
N ILE A 216 11.52 2.08 -3.97
CA ILE A 216 10.84 3.07 -4.79
C ILE A 216 11.91 4.01 -5.32
N CYS A 217 11.95 4.24 -6.64
CA CYS A 217 13.06 4.96 -7.26
C CYS A 217 12.80 6.46 -7.24
N ASN A 218 13.53 7.18 -6.37
CA ASN A 218 13.62 8.64 -6.41
C ASN A 218 14.57 9.08 -7.53
N ILE A 219 14.08 9.91 -8.43
CA ILE A 219 14.88 10.53 -9.48
C ILE A 219 15.63 11.71 -8.90
N SER A 220 16.94 11.56 -8.76
CA SER A 220 17.85 12.66 -8.41
C SER A 220 18.49 13.27 -9.66
N PRO A 221 19.01 14.51 -9.60
CA PRO A 221 19.77 15.10 -10.70
C PRO A 221 20.95 14.23 -11.15
N GLN A 222 21.56 13.46 -10.23
CA GLN A 222 22.63 12.51 -10.56
C GLN A 222 22.10 11.35 -11.41
N TRP A 223 20.92 10.82 -11.05
CA TRP A 223 20.24 9.77 -11.80
C TRP A 223 19.92 10.25 -13.22
N VAL A 224 19.33 11.45 -13.36
CA VAL A 224 18.98 12.03 -14.67
C VAL A 224 20.21 12.16 -15.56
N ARG A 225 21.33 12.69 -15.02
CA ARG A 225 22.58 12.80 -15.78
C ARG A 225 23.11 11.44 -16.26
N ALA A 226 23.03 10.41 -15.42
CA ALA A 226 23.44 9.06 -15.79
C ALA A 226 22.52 8.47 -16.88
N PHE A 227 21.22 8.69 -16.75
CA PHE A 227 20.21 8.28 -17.72
C PHE A 227 20.45 8.92 -19.09
N CYS A 228 20.59 10.25 -19.17
CA CYS A 228 20.83 10.95 -20.44
C CYS A 228 22.12 10.46 -21.13
N LYS A 229 23.20 10.20 -20.37
CA LYS A 229 24.44 9.63 -20.93
C LYS A 229 24.20 8.23 -21.53
N ASN A 230 23.36 7.42 -20.89
CA ASN A 230 23.03 6.09 -21.39
C ASN A 230 22.16 6.16 -22.66
N VAL A 231 21.17 7.06 -22.70
CA VAL A 231 20.33 7.30 -23.89
C VAL A 231 21.20 7.72 -25.07
N GLN A 232 22.06 8.73 -24.91
CA GLN A 232 22.99 9.19 -25.94
C GLN A 232 23.91 8.07 -26.44
N LYS A 233 24.41 7.22 -25.53
CA LYS A 233 25.24 6.06 -25.89
C LYS A 233 24.45 5.05 -26.76
N ILE A 234 23.18 4.79 -26.42
CA ILE A 234 22.31 3.90 -27.19
C ILE A 234 22.02 4.47 -28.57
N GLU A 235 21.75 5.77 -28.67
CA GLU A 235 21.52 6.47 -29.95
C GLU A 235 22.75 6.40 -30.85
N ASN A 236 23.94 6.66 -30.29
CA ASN A 236 25.21 6.54 -31.01
C ASN A 236 25.46 5.12 -31.53
N LEU A 237 25.11 4.08 -30.76
CA LEU A 237 25.21 2.68 -31.20
C LEU A 237 24.19 2.32 -32.30
N LYS A 238 23.01 2.93 -32.31
CA LYS A 238 22.00 2.73 -33.38
C LYS A 238 22.42 3.44 -34.67
N GLY A 239 23.00 4.64 -34.57
CA GLY A 239 23.52 5.42 -35.71
C GLY A 239 24.73 4.78 -36.40
N ASN A 240 25.52 3.99 -35.67
CA ASN A 240 26.71 3.29 -36.20
C ASN A 240 26.44 1.92 -36.82
N ARG A 241 25.18 1.48 -36.98
CA ARG A 241 24.90 0.24 -37.72
C ARG A 241 25.15 0.48 -39.22
N PRO A 242 26.03 -0.28 -39.89
CA PRO A 242 26.26 -0.13 -41.32
C PRO A 242 24.94 -0.35 -42.06
N ARG A 243 24.56 0.60 -42.93
CA ARG A 243 23.44 0.43 -43.84
C ARG A 243 23.75 -0.78 -44.72
N THR A 244 23.00 -1.87 -44.54
CA THR A 244 23.08 -3.03 -45.42
C THR A 244 22.68 -2.55 -46.82
N ILE A 245 23.66 -2.42 -47.70
CA ILE A 245 23.46 -2.10 -49.11
C ILE A 245 22.70 -3.30 -49.70
N ARG A 246 21.46 -3.07 -50.14
CA ARG A 246 20.73 -3.96 -51.05
C ARG A 246 20.84 -3.41 -52.45
#